data_AF-A0A1X7SDL6-F1
#
_entry.id   AF-A0A1X7SDL6-F1
#
_cell.length_a   1.000
_cell.length_b   1.000
_cell.length_c   1.000
_cell.angle_alpha   90.00
_cell.angle_beta   90.00
_cell.angle_gamma   90.00
#
_symmetry.space_group_name_H-M   'P 1'
#
loop_
_entity.id
_entity.type
_entity.pdbx_description
1 polymer ?
#
loop_
_entity_poly.entity_id
_entity_poly.type
_entity_poly.pdbx_seq_one_letter_code
_entity_poly.pdbx_strand_id
1 'polypeptide(L)'
;NPKDILRTHSSKLTDAVSCNLLKVTNELHASRLIPELLRQEMLVPAVDDYTKSSKLVNVIERQLESSLNPEQYLIDICHVLINQQHCTLIEIATSILHQLGQSIPDSISSLHTVLPSPVNDYVPVTDIKGS
;
A
#
# COMPACT_ATOMS: atom_id res chain seq x y z
N ASN A 1 -2.67 10.49 16.45
CA ASN A 1 -3.52 11.40 15.66
C ASN A 1 -3.48 10.94 14.19
N PRO A 2 -4.61 10.52 13.59
CA PRO A 2 -4.64 9.99 12.21
C PRO A 2 -4.01 10.91 11.16
N LYS A 3 -4.22 12.23 11.29
CA LYS A 3 -3.63 13.23 10.39
C LYS A 3 -2.10 13.19 10.42
N ASP A 4 -1.51 13.22 11.61
CA ASP A 4 -0.06 13.22 11.77
C ASP A 4 0.55 11.91 11.25
N ILE A 5 -0.13 10.78 11.49
CA ILE A 5 0.28 9.47 10.96
C ILE A 5 0.32 9.52 9.43
N LEU A 6 -0.78 9.90 8.76
CA LEU A 6 -0.82 10.01 7.31
C LEU A 6 0.27 10.95 6.78
N ARG A 7 0.47 12.10 7.44
CA ARG A 7 1.48 13.09 7.04
C ARG A 7 2.89 12.51 7.03
N THR A 8 3.25 11.65 8.00
CA THR A 8 4.58 11.01 8.02
C THR A 8 4.82 10.03 6.87
N HIS A 9 3.75 9.51 6.26
CA HIS A 9 3.82 8.58 5.12
C HIS A 9 3.53 9.24 3.77
N SER A 10 3.05 10.49 3.75
CA SER A 10 2.56 11.23 2.57
C SER A 10 3.51 11.16 1.36
N SER A 11 4.81 11.41 1.55
CA SER A 11 5.80 11.36 0.45
C SER A 11 5.91 9.96 -0.16
N LYS A 12 6.09 8.94 0.68
CA LYS A 12 6.21 7.55 0.21
C LYS A 12 4.91 7.04 -0.40
N LEU A 13 3.77 7.44 0.16
CA LEU A 13 2.46 7.13 -0.38
C LEU A 13 2.27 7.76 -1.75
N THR A 14 2.68 9.01 -1.92
CA THR A 14 2.62 9.73 -3.20
C THR A 14 3.45 9.01 -4.26
N ASP A 15 4.70 8.65 -3.94
CA ASP A 15 5.57 7.90 -4.84
C ASP A 15 4.91 6.57 -5.25
N ALA A 16 4.49 5.77 -4.26
CA ALA A 16 3.91 4.45 -4.50
C ALA A 16 2.58 4.50 -5.29
N VAL A 17 1.73 5.49 -5.04
CA VAL A 17 0.47 5.68 -5.77
C VAL A 17 0.74 6.11 -7.21
N SER A 18 1.79 6.91 -7.47
CA SER A 18 2.11 7.35 -8.84
C SER A 18 2.38 6.19 -9.80
N CYS A 19 2.95 5.09 -9.30
CA CYS A 19 3.19 3.86 -10.07
C CYS A 19 1.91 3.10 -10.44
N ASN A 20 0.77 3.39 -9.82
CA ASN A 20 -0.49 2.67 -10.00
C ASN A 20 -1.73 3.58 -9.88
N LEU A 21 -1.59 4.83 -10.34
CA LEU A 21 -2.49 5.93 -10.01
C LEU A 21 -3.95 5.62 -10.36
N LEU A 22 -4.19 5.17 -11.60
CA LEU A 22 -5.55 4.95 -12.09
C LEU A 22 -6.27 3.83 -11.34
N LYS A 23 -5.57 2.73 -11.02
CA LYS A 23 -6.15 1.61 -10.27
C LYS A 23 -6.52 2.04 -8.86
N VAL A 24 -5.59 2.68 -8.14
CA VAL A 24 -5.83 3.21 -6.78
C VAL A 24 -7.00 4.19 -6.78
N THR A 25 -7.01 5.14 -7.70
CA THR A 25 -8.05 6.17 -7.77
C THR A 25 -9.44 5.56 -8.03
N ASN A 26 -9.53 4.59 -8.95
CA ASN A 26 -10.81 3.94 -9.26
C ASN A 26 -11.34 3.15 -8.06
N GLU A 27 -10.48 2.44 -7.34
CA GLU A 27 -10.88 1.69 -6.13
C GLU A 27 -11.29 2.62 -4.99
N LEU A 28 -10.53 3.70 -4.76
CA LEU A 28 -10.89 4.74 -3.77
C LEU A 28 -12.25 5.38 -4.09
N HIS A 29 -12.53 5.65 -5.37
CA HIS A 29 -13.84 6.13 -5.78
C HIS A 29 -14.90 5.05 -5.52
N ALA A 30 -14.68 3.81 -5.95
CA ALA A 30 -15.66 2.73 -5.79
C ALA A 30 -16.07 2.54 -4.32
N SER A 31 -15.11 2.70 -3.40
CA SER A 31 -15.31 2.70 -1.95
C SER A 31 -15.88 4.01 -1.38
N ARG A 32 -16.19 5.01 -2.22
CA ARG A 32 -16.73 6.34 -1.84
C ARG A 32 -15.81 7.14 -0.91
N LEU A 33 -14.51 6.89 -0.96
CA LEU A 33 -13.51 7.56 -0.12
C LEU A 33 -13.00 8.87 -0.74
N ILE A 34 -13.22 9.06 -2.04
CA ILE A 34 -12.90 10.29 -2.76
C ILE A 34 -14.07 10.75 -3.64
N PRO A 35 -14.18 12.05 -3.97
CA PRO A 35 -15.20 12.57 -4.88
C PRO A 35 -14.98 12.15 -6.34
N GLU A 36 -16.07 12.04 -7.11
CA GLU A 36 -16.04 11.76 -8.57
C GLU A 36 -15.20 12.79 -9.34
N LEU A 37 -15.29 14.07 -8.97
CA LEU A 37 -14.48 15.11 -9.60
C LEU A 37 -12.97 14.81 -9.50
N LEU A 38 -12.50 14.33 -8.34
CA LEU A 38 -11.09 13.98 -8.16
C LEU A 38 -10.69 12.82 -9.06
N ARG A 39 -11.55 11.80 -9.22
CA ARG A 39 -11.29 10.68 -10.13
C ARG A 39 -11.13 11.18 -11.58
N GLN A 40 -12.00 12.07 -12.03
CA GLN A 40 -11.93 12.66 -13.38
C GLN A 40 -10.63 13.44 -13.61
N GLU A 41 -10.16 14.16 -12.60
CA GLU A 41 -8.89 14.90 -12.69
C GLU A 41 -7.67 13.98 -12.86
N MET A 42 -7.72 12.73 -12.35
CA MET A 42 -6.62 11.77 -12.56
C MET A 42 -6.54 11.25 -13.99
N LEU A 43 -7.62 11.37 -14.78
CA LEU A 43 -7.68 10.94 -16.18
C LEU A 43 -7.05 11.95 -17.15
N VAL A 44 -6.69 13.16 -16.71
CA VAL A 44 -6.16 14.22 -17.57
C VAL A 44 -4.77 13.85 -18.10
N PRO A 45 -4.56 13.63 -19.42
CA PRO A 45 -3.28 13.11 -19.92
C PRO A 45 -2.11 14.10 -19.82
N ALA A 46 -2.40 15.40 -19.75
CA ALA A 46 -1.40 16.46 -19.79
C ALA A 46 -0.62 16.68 -18.48
N VAL A 47 -1.00 15.98 -17.40
CA VAL A 47 -0.34 16.07 -16.08
C VAL A 47 0.31 14.73 -15.79
N ASP A 48 1.54 14.76 -15.27
CA ASP A 48 2.26 13.54 -14.90
C ASP A 48 1.61 12.85 -13.68
N ASP A 49 1.84 11.54 -13.56
CA ASP A 49 1.19 10.72 -12.53
C ASP A 49 1.67 11.04 -11.11
N TYR A 50 2.89 11.56 -10.95
CA TYR A 50 3.40 11.99 -9.65
C TYR A 50 2.67 13.26 -9.15
N THR A 51 2.50 14.26 -10.01
CA THR A 51 1.74 15.48 -9.70
C THR A 51 0.28 15.16 -9.38
N LYS A 52 -0.34 14.26 -10.15
CA LYS A 52 -1.70 13.78 -9.87
C LYS A 52 -1.78 13.01 -8.55
N SER A 53 -0.82 12.13 -8.29
CA SER A 53 -0.72 11.40 -7.02
C SER A 53 -0.59 12.35 -5.83
N SER A 54 0.25 13.39 -5.94
CA SER A 54 0.39 14.42 -4.91
C SER A 54 -0.94 15.11 -4.63
N LYS A 55 -1.71 15.42 -5.68
CA LYS A 55 -3.04 16.00 -5.56
C LYS A 55 -4.01 15.05 -4.86
N LEU A 56 -4.02 13.77 -5.23
CA LEU A 56 -4.86 12.75 -4.61
C LEU A 56 -4.57 12.64 -3.10
N VAL A 57 -3.30 12.53 -2.70
CA VAL A 57 -2.89 12.44 -1.29
C VAL A 57 -3.29 13.70 -0.50
N ASN A 58 -3.08 14.89 -1.07
CA ASN A 58 -3.52 16.14 -0.44
C ASN A 58 -5.05 16.19 -0.23
N VAL A 59 -5.84 15.69 -1.19
CA VAL A 59 -7.29 15.62 -0.99
C VAL A 59 -7.67 14.58 0.08
N ILE A 60 -6.99 13.43 0.14
CA ILE A 60 -7.19 12.44 1.21
C ILE A 60 -6.89 13.07 2.58
N GLU A 61 -5.80 13.83 2.71
CA GLU A 61 -5.47 14.55 3.95
C GLU A 61 -6.57 15.55 4.35
N ARG A 62 -7.09 16.32 3.40
CA ARG A 62 -8.18 17.27 3.67
C ARG A 62 -9.48 16.58 4.04
N GLN A 63 -9.83 15.48 3.35
CA GLN A 63 -11.03 14.70 3.66
C GLN A 63 -10.92 14.07 5.04
N LEU A 64 -9.75 13.51 5.38
CA LEU A 64 -9.44 12.98 6.70
C LEU A 64 -9.65 14.04 7.79
N GLU A 65 -9.17 15.26 7.58
CA GLU A 65 -9.34 16.38 8.50
C GLU A 65 -10.80 16.80 8.69
N SER A 66 -11.60 16.73 7.64
CA SER A 66 -13.02 17.07 7.66
C SER A 66 -13.93 15.91 8.09
N SER A 67 -13.38 14.70 8.23
CA SER A 67 -14.16 13.50 8.53
C SER A 67 -14.72 13.53 9.95
N LEU A 68 -15.97 13.08 10.10
CA LEU A 68 -16.58 12.86 11.41
C LEU A 68 -15.89 11.73 12.19
N ASN A 69 -15.26 10.79 11.48
CA ASN A 69 -14.47 9.72 12.05
C ASN A 69 -13.14 9.57 11.28
N PRO A 70 -12.13 10.38 11.63
CA PRO A 70 -10.85 10.38 10.91
C PRO A 70 -10.13 9.03 10.97
N GLU A 71 -10.21 8.34 12.11
CA GLU A 71 -9.56 7.04 12.27
C GLU A 71 -10.17 6.00 11.31
N GLN A 72 -11.50 5.88 11.29
CA GLN A 72 -12.16 4.94 10.38
C GLN A 72 -11.91 5.29 8.91
N TYR A 73 -11.94 6.58 8.55
CA TYR A 73 -11.63 7.01 7.19
C TYR A 73 -10.23 6.57 6.75
N LEU A 74 -9.22 6.74 7.62
CA LEU A 74 -7.86 6.31 7.31
C LEU A 74 -7.73 4.78 7.23
N ILE A 75 -8.44 4.04 8.10
CA ILE A 75 -8.51 2.57 8.04
C ILE A 75 -9.10 2.11 6.69
N ASP A 76 -10.18 2.73 6.23
CA ASP A 76 -10.82 2.38 4.95
C ASP A 76 -9.88 2.64 3.76
N ILE A 77 -9.13 3.75 3.80
CA ILE A 77 -8.06 4.02 2.82
C ILE A 77 -7.02 2.89 2.85
N CYS A 78 -6.52 2.50 4.03
CA CYS A 78 -5.53 1.44 4.16
C CYS A 78 -6.02 0.11 3.59
N HIS A 79 -7.28 -0.26 3.80
CA HIS A 79 -7.86 -1.48 3.21
C HIS A 79 -7.86 -1.44 1.68
N VAL A 80 -8.23 -0.31 1.07
CA VAL A 80 -8.16 -0.14 -0.39
C VAL A 80 -6.73 -0.29 -0.91
N LEU A 81 -5.75 0.27 -0.20
CA LEU A 81 -4.33 0.20 -0.58
C LEU A 81 -3.77 -1.23 -0.47
N ILE A 82 -4.13 -1.98 0.57
CA ILE A 82 -3.72 -3.38 0.75
C ILE A 82 -4.21 -4.25 -0.41
N ASN A 83 -5.44 -4.01 -0.86
CA ASN A 83 -6.06 -4.76 -1.96
C ASN A 83 -5.44 -4.48 -3.34
N GLN A 84 -4.52 -3.52 -3.45
CA GLN A 84 -3.87 -3.21 -4.74
C GLN A 84 -2.87 -4.28 -5.18
N GLN A 85 -2.43 -5.17 -4.29
CA GLN A 85 -1.35 -6.15 -4.52
C GLN A 85 -0.02 -5.50 -4.93
N HIS A 86 0.24 -4.29 -4.45
CA HIS A 86 1.49 -3.55 -4.68
C HIS A 86 2.28 -3.51 -3.37
N CYS A 87 3.44 -4.17 -3.31
CA CYS A 87 4.18 -4.40 -2.06
C CYS A 87 4.38 -3.12 -1.24
N THR A 88 4.84 -2.03 -1.87
CA THR A 88 5.07 -0.76 -1.17
C THR A 88 3.77 -0.14 -0.61
N LEU A 89 2.63 -0.31 -1.30
CA LEU A 89 1.35 0.19 -0.79
C LEU A 89 0.87 -0.65 0.40
N ILE A 90 1.07 -1.97 0.36
CA ILE A 90 0.77 -2.88 1.46
C ILE A 90 1.61 -2.52 2.69
N GLU A 91 2.91 -2.32 2.52
CA GLU A 91 3.83 -1.95 3.62
C GLU A 91 3.43 -0.61 4.26
N ILE A 92 3.15 0.42 3.46
CA ILE A 92 2.72 1.73 3.95
C ILE A 92 1.39 1.60 4.70
N ALA A 93 0.39 0.95 4.10
CA ALA A 93 -0.93 0.78 4.71
C ALA A 93 -0.86 0.00 6.03
N THR A 94 -0.05 -1.05 6.07
CA THR A 94 0.16 -1.85 7.29
C THR A 94 0.86 -1.03 8.38
N SER A 95 1.85 -0.22 8.01
CA SER A 95 2.52 0.68 8.95
C SER A 95 1.56 1.71 9.55
N ILE A 96 0.66 2.27 8.73
CA ILE A 96 -0.39 3.19 9.19
C ILE A 96 -1.36 2.49 10.13
N LEU A 97 -1.88 1.32 9.76
CA LEU A 97 -2.79 0.52 10.59
C LEU A 97 -2.17 0.19 11.96
N HIS A 98 -0.90 -0.24 11.97
CA HIS A 98 -0.18 -0.53 13.20
C HIS A 98 -0.05 0.72 14.09
N GLN A 99 0.24 1.90 13.51
CA GLN A 99 0.30 3.16 14.26
C GLN A 99 -1.06 3.63 14.79
N LEU A 100 -2.16 3.20 14.17
CA LEU A 100 -3.54 3.39 14.66
C LEU A 100 -3.94 2.34 15.72
N GLY A 101 -3.08 1.38 16.04
CA GLY A 101 -3.39 0.29 16.98
C GLY A 101 -4.26 -0.82 16.39
N GLN A 102 -4.41 -0.86 15.07
CA GLN A 102 -5.16 -1.92 14.38
C GLN A 102 -4.28 -3.17 14.19
N SER A 103 -4.91 -4.34 14.28
CA SER A 103 -4.26 -5.62 13.99
C SER A 103 -3.91 -5.73 12.50
N ILE A 104 -2.77 -6.36 12.19
CA ILE A 104 -2.37 -6.58 10.80
C ILE A 104 -3.37 -7.57 10.16
N PRO A 105 -3.96 -7.27 8.99
CA PRO A 105 -4.91 -8.18 8.36
C PRO A 105 -4.26 -9.52 7.97
N ASP A 106 -4.99 -10.62 8.21
CA ASP A 106 -4.52 -12.00 8.01
C ASP A 106 -3.97 -12.28 6.60
N SER A 107 -4.43 -11.53 5.60
CA SER A 107 -3.97 -11.63 4.21
C SER A 107 -2.47 -11.38 4.02
N ILE A 108 -1.82 -10.70 4.98
CA ILE A 108 -0.37 -10.44 4.97
C ILE A 108 0.41 -11.55 5.68
N SER A 109 -0.23 -12.29 6.59
CA SER A 109 0.41 -13.40 7.31
C SER A 109 0.98 -14.45 6.35
N SER A 110 0.29 -14.69 5.21
CA SER A 110 0.74 -15.61 4.16
C SER A 110 1.86 -15.06 3.27
N LEU A 111 2.09 -13.73 3.21
CA LEU A 111 3.18 -13.14 2.41
C LEU A 111 4.54 -13.27 3.12
N HIS A 112 4.52 -13.37 4.45
CA HIS A 112 5.72 -13.45 5.30
C HIS A 112 6.25 -14.88 5.52
N THR A 113 5.61 -15.93 4.97
CA THR A 113 5.99 -17.34 5.20
C THR A 113 6.93 -17.91 4.12
N VAL A 114 7.60 -17.10 3.29
CA VAL A 114 8.66 -17.62 2.42
C VAL A 114 9.97 -17.70 3.23
N LEU A 115 10.04 -18.70 4.10
CA LEU A 115 11.29 -19.12 4.73
C LEU A 115 12.15 -19.81 3.64
N PRO A 116 13.39 -19.37 3.36
CA PRO A 116 14.26 -20.13 2.47
C PRO A 116 14.57 -21.47 3.15
N SER A 117 14.17 -22.58 2.52
CA SER A 117 14.55 -23.91 2.99
C SER A 117 16.09 -24.03 3.01
N PRO A 118 16.68 -24.68 4.02
CA PRO A 118 18.12 -24.87 4.06
C PRO A 118 18.57 -25.74 2.87
N VAL A 119 19.53 -25.23 2.11
CA VAL A 119 20.21 -25.96 1.04
C VAL A 119 20.88 -27.17 1.68
N ASN A 120 20.48 -28.36 1.25
CA ASN A 120 21.00 -29.63 1.75
C ASN A 120 22.18 -30.06 0.87
N ASP A 121 23.39 -29.73 1.30
CA ASP A 121 24.64 -30.13 0.63
C ASP A 121 24.91 -31.62 0.86
N TYR A 122 24.36 -32.48 0.00
CA TYR A 122 24.84 -33.86 -0.13
C TYR A 122 25.90 -33.94 -1.23
N VAL A 123 27.17 -33.97 -0.81
CA VAL A 123 28.31 -34.39 -1.63
C VAL A 123 28.34 -35.92 -1.66
N PRO A 124 28.29 -36.61 -2.81
CA PRO A 124 28.59 -38.02 -2.86
C PRO A 124 30.10 -38.23 -3.05
N VAL A 125 30.74 -38.77 -2.02
CA VAL A 125 32.06 -39.40 -2.14
C VAL A 125 31.87 -40.73 -2.86
N THR A 126 32.44 -40.88 -4.05
CA THR A 126 32.60 -42.19 -4.69
C THR A 126 34.05 -42.62 -4.61
N ASP A 127 34.31 -43.57 -3.71
CA ASP A 127 35.51 -44.39 -3.67
C ASP A 127 35.65 -45.18 -4.99
N ILE A 128 36.75 -44.95 -5.72
CA ILE A 128 37.17 -45.83 -6.81
C ILE A 128 38.14 -46.88 -6.26
N LYS A 129 37.64 -48.11 -6.15
CA LYS A 129 38.40 -49.31 -5.79
C LYS A 129 39.24 -49.77 -6.98
N GLY A 130 40.55 -49.92 -6.74
CA GLY A 130 41.50 -50.44 -7.72
C GLY A 130 41.26 -51.90 -8.10
N SER A 131 41.66 -52.22 -9.33
CA SER A 131 41.97 -53.56 -9.84
C SER A 131 43.04 -53.42 -10.91
#